data_AF-A0A7N0U7P8-F1
#
_entry.id   AF-A0A7N0U7P8-F1
#
_cell.length_a   1.000
_cell.length_b   1.000
_cell.length_c   1.000
_cell.angle_alpha   90.00
_cell.angle_beta   90.00
_cell.angle_gamma   90.00
#
_symmetry.space_group_name_H-M   'P 1'
#
loop_
_entity.id
_entity.type
_entity.pdbx_description
1 polymer ?
#
loop_
_entity_poly.entity_id
_entity_poly.type
_entity_poly.pdbx_seq_one_letter_code
_entity_poly.pdbx_strand_id
1 'polypeptide(L)'
;MQTSVRAQSAVTHLRRVRSSIAKLIDSSHLSARAPAPIIFSSVALSDFRMTVAEPPFVPREKLFEKQKYFQSIQKHTYLKGRYDRITSVAIPGALAATCLFMIGRGIYNMSHGIGKQA
;
A
#
# COMPACT_ATOMS: atom_id res chain seq x y z
N MET A 1 -4.81 -47.28 1.23
CA MET A 1 -5.64 -46.52 2.19
C MET A 1 -4.87 -45.79 3.31
N GLN A 2 -3.54 -45.87 3.42
CA GLN A 2 -2.79 -45.21 4.52
C GLN A 2 -2.36 -43.75 4.27
N THR A 3 -2.36 -43.27 3.02
CA THR A 3 -1.87 -41.92 2.67
C THR A 3 -2.87 -40.79 3.00
N SER A 4 -4.17 -41.09 3.01
CA SER A 4 -5.23 -40.10 3.32
C SER A 4 -5.26 -39.71 4.80
N VAL A 5 -4.99 -40.66 5.71
CA VAL A 5 -5.00 -40.41 7.16
C VAL A 5 -3.87 -39.45 7.59
N ARG A 6 -2.71 -39.56 6.93
CA ARG A 6 -1.55 -38.68 7.18
C ARG A 6 -1.82 -37.23 6.71
N ALA A 7 -2.52 -37.07 5.59
CA ALA A 7 -2.95 -35.77 5.09
C ALA A 7 -3.99 -35.11 5.99
N GLN A 8 -4.95 -35.88 6.51
CA GLN A 8 -5.95 -35.36 7.46
C GLN A 8 -5.34 -34.95 8.80
N SER A 9 -4.35 -35.69 9.31
CA SER A 9 -3.59 -35.34 10.52
C SER A 9 -2.76 -34.06 10.35
N ALA A 10 -2.14 -33.87 9.19
CA ALA A 10 -1.40 -32.63 8.90
C ALA A 10 -2.33 -31.40 8.82
N VAL A 11 -3.53 -31.55 8.26
CA VAL A 11 -4.52 -30.48 8.13
C VAL A 11 -5.11 -30.08 9.49
N THR A 12 -5.39 -31.04 10.38
CA THR A 12 -5.85 -30.72 11.74
C THR A 12 -4.76 -30.05 12.56
N HIS A 13 -3.50 -30.43 12.37
CA HIS A 13 -2.36 -29.77 13.02
C HIS A 13 -2.20 -28.31 12.56
N LEU A 14 -2.30 -28.05 11.25
CA LEU A 14 -2.27 -26.70 10.68
C LEU A 14 -3.43 -25.82 11.16
N ARG A 15 -4.64 -26.38 11.31
CA ARG A 15 -5.78 -25.65 11.92
C ARG A 15 -5.53 -25.31 13.38
N ARG A 16 -4.94 -26.22 14.16
CA ARG A 16 -4.62 -26.00 15.56
C ARG A 16 -3.58 -24.89 15.70
N VAL A 17 -2.49 -24.93 14.92
CA VAL A 17 -1.45 -23.88 14.92
C VAL A 17 -2.04 -22.53 14.52
N ARG A 18 -2.86 -22.47 13.48
CA ARG A 18 -3.52 -21.23 13.04
C ARG A 18 -4.44 -20.65 14.11
N SER A 19 -5.15 -21.51 14.86
CA SER A 19 -6.00 -21.08 15.99
C SER A 19 -5.20 -20.56 17.19
N SER A 20 -4.02 -21.14 17.47
CA SER A 20 -3.13 -20.66 18.53
C SER A 20 -2.48 -19.33 18.17
N ILE A 21 -2.08 -19.13 16.90
CA ILE A 21 -1.55 -17.85 16.44
C ILE A 21 -2.63 -16.76 16.51
N ALA A 22 -3.87 -17.06 16.12
CA ALA A 22 -4.98 -16.12 16.24
C ALA A 22 -5.24 -15.72 17.71
N LYS A 23 -5.18 -16.67 18.65
CA LYS A 23 -5.30 -16.38 20.09
C LYS A 23 -4.14 -15.54 20.62
N LEU A 24 -2.91 -15.77 20.15
CA LEU A 24 -1.75 -14.97 20.53
C LEU A 24 -1.84 -13.53 20.01
N ILE A 25 -2.40 -13.31 18.83
CA ILE A 25 -2.65 -11.98 18.25
C ILE A 25 -3.79 -11.25 18.97
N ASP A 26 -4.82 -11.97 19.41
CA ASP A 26 -5.93 -11.39 20.19
C ASP A 26 -5.46 -10.98 21.60
N SER A 27 -4.59 -11.79 22.22
CA SER A 27 -3.95 -11.46 23.50
C SER A 27 -3.00 -10.27 23.41
N SER A 28 -2.35 -10.00 22.28
CA SER A 28 -1.51 -8.82 22.09
C SER A 28 -2.30 -7.55 21.78
N HIS A 29 -3.57 -7.67 21.35
CA HIS A 29 -4.48 -6.54 21.17
C HIS A 29 -5.18 -6.08 22.47
N LEU A 30 -5.11 -6.87 23.55
CA LEU A 30 -5.55 -6.45 24.90
C LEU A 30 -4.52 -5.60 25.69
N SER A 31 -3.45 -5.13 25.04
CA SER A 31 -2.52 -4.10 25.56
C SER A 31 -2.56 -2.80 24.74
N ALA A 32 -3.69 -2.49 24.12
CA ALA A 32 -3.87 -1.30 23.30
C ALA A 32 -5.19 -0.56 23.56
N ARG A 33 -5.63 -0.51 24.83
CA ARG A 33 -6.73 0.35 25.26
C ARG A 33 -6.30 1.27 26.40
N ALA A 34 -6.33 2.57 26.08
CA ALA A 34 -6.18 3.76 26.91
C ALA A 34 -4.75 4.21 27.25
N PRO A 35 -4.27 5.36 26.73
CA PRO A 35 -3.37 6.18 27.53
C PRO A 35 -4.19 6.74 28.71
N ALA A 36 -3.91 6.25 29.91
CA ALA A 36 -4.30 6.95 31.13
C ALA A 36 -3.71 8.38 31.12
N PRO A 37 -4.41 9.39 31.66
CA PRO A 37 -3.84 10.72 31.83
C PRO A 37 -2.73 10.64 32.89
N ILE A 38 -1.48 10.61 32.43
CA ILE A 38 -0.33 10.76 33.31
C ILE A 38 -0.36 12.19 33.83
N ILE A 39 -0.52 12.30 35.15
CA ILE A 39 -0.43 13.52 35.93
C ILE A 39 0.81 14.29 35.48
N PHE A 40 0.56 15.51 35.02
CA PHE A 40 1.56 16.45 34.54
C PHE A 40 2.49 16.83 35.70
N SER A 41 3.68 16.24 35.73
CA SER A 41 4.79 16.76 36.55
C SER A 41 5.12 18.16 36.04
N SER A 42 4.85 19.16 36.87
CA SER A 42 4.93 20.61 36.56
C SER A 42 6.36 21.15 36.41
N VAL A 43 7.35 20.31 36.07
CA VAL A 43 8.79 20.66 36.12
C VAL A 43 9.50 20.45 34.77
N ALA A 44 8.76 20.26 33.66
CA ALA A 44 9.38 20.14 32.32
C ALA A 44 8.69 20.97 31.23
N LEU A 45 7.91 22.00 31.61
CA LEU A 45 7.23 22.91 30.67
C LEU A 45 7.80 24.34 30.73
N SER A 46 9.11 24.49 30.94
CA SER A 46 9.76 25.82 30.96
C SER A 46 10.57 26.10 29.69
N ASP A 47 11.01 25.06 28.96
CA ASP A 47 12.03 25.23 27.91
C ASP A 47 11.68 24.55 26.57
N PHE A 48 10.40 24.29 26.28
CA PHE A 48 9.98 24.24 24.87
C PHE A 48 9.85 25.69 24.36
N ARG A 49 11.02 26.31 24.26
CA ARG A 49 11.28 27.57 23.61
C ARG A 49 10.53 27.56 22.28
N MET A 50 9.49 28.40 22.19
CA MET A 50 8.85 28.80 20.94
C MET A 50 9.95 29.39 20.05
N THR A 51 10.63 28.54 19.29
CA THR A 51 11.25 28.98 18.06
C THR A 51 10.12 29.62 17.28
N VAL A 52 10.28 30.88 16.89
CA VAL A 52 9.36 31.53 15.95
C VAL A 52 9.44 30.70 14.69
N ALA A 53 8.56 29.70 14.59
CA ALA A 53 8.52 28.77 13.48
C ALA A 53 8.02 29.58 12.31
N GLU A 54 8.92 29.91 11.39
CA GLU A 54 8.58 30.59 10.15
C GLU A 54 7.37 29.87 9.53
N PRO A 55 6.27 30.59 9.25
CA PRO A 55 5.11 29.95 8.65
C PRO A 55 5.56 29.33 7.32
N PRO A 56 5.10 28.10 7.00
CA PRO A 56 5.48 27.45 5.76
C PRO A 56 5.18 28.36 4.56
N PHE A 57 6.02 28.29 3.51
CA PHE A 57 5.91 29.11 2.30
C PHE A 57 4.52 29.08 1.61
N VAL A 58 3.70 28.09 1.94
CA VAL A 58 2.31 27.97 1.47
C VAL A 58 1.36 27.90 2.67
N PRO A 59 0.27 28.68 2.67
CA PRO A 59 -0.74 28.61 3.73
C PRO A 59 -1.34 27.20 3.82
N ARG A 60 -1.49 26.70 5.04
CA ARG A 60 -1.97 25.33 5.31
C ARG A 60 -3.42 25.09 4.86
N GLU A 61 -4.19 26.16 4.67
CA GLU A 61 -5.57 26.13 4.16
C GLU A 61 -5.69 25.35 2.84
N LYS A 62 -4.75 25.57 1.91
CA LYS A 62 -4.71 24.87 0.62
C LYS A 62 -4.50 23.36 0.79
N LEU A 63 -3.73 22.95 1.79
CA LEU A 63 -3.52 21.52 2.09
C LEU A 63 -4.80 20.89 2.66
N PHE A 64 -5.47 21.58 3.58
CA PHE A 64 -6.73 21.08 4.15
C PHE A 64 -7.83 20.93 3.09
N GLU A 65 -7.90 21.83 2.11
CA GLU A 65 -8.83 21.71 0.99
C GLU A 65 -8.54 20.46 0.14
N LYS A 66 -7.27 20.22 -0.21
CA LYS A 66 -6.87 19.00 -0.93
C LYS A 66 -7.10 17.73 -0.10
N GLN A 67 -6.85 17.77 1.20
CA GLN A 67 -7.10 16.64 2.10
C GLN A 67 -8.59 16.29 2.14
N LYS A 68 -9.47 17.28 2.33
CA LYS A 68 -10.94 17.08 2.27
C LYS A 68 -11.37 16.50 0.92
N TYR A 69 -10.83 17.03 -0.17
CA TYR A 69 -11.12 16.53 -1.53
C TYR A 69 -10.68 15.07 -1.75
N PHE A 70 -9.47 14.69 -1.34
CA PHE A 70 -8.97 13.32 -1.56
C PHE A 70 -9.48 12.30 -0.54
N GLN A 71 -9.98 12.75 0.62
CA GLN A 71 -10.60 11.90 1.63
C GLN A 71 -12.09 11.65 1.35
N SER A 72 -12.79 12.58 0.68
CA SER A 72 -14.20 12.37 0.29
C SER A 72 -14.36 11.32 -0.81
N ILE A 73 -13.33 11.07 -1.61
CA ILE A 73 -13.36 10.13 -2.74
C ILE A 73 -13.06 8.70 -2.27
N GLN A 74 -14.04 7.81 -2.39
CA GLN A 74 -13.94 6.37 -2.10
C GLN A 74 -13.39 5.60 -3.33
N LYS A 75 -12.15 5.90 -3.74
CA LYS A 75 -11.43 5.19 -4.83
C LYS A 75 -10.03 4.77 -4.37
N HIS A 76 -9.45 3.78 -5.05
CA HIS A 76 -8.05 3.41 -4.86
C HIS A 76 -7.10 4.60 -5.12
N THR A 77 -5.99 4.63 -4.39
CA THR A 77 -5.04 5.76 -4.33
C THR A 77 -4.64 6.31 -5.70
N TYR A 78 -4.39 5.44 -6.67
CA TYR A 78 -3.93 5.79 -8.01
C TYR A 78 -5.05 6.24 -8.99
N LEU A 79 -6.32 6.30 -8.55
CA LEU A 79 -7.47 6.78 -9.34
C LEU A 79 -8.19 7.96 -8.68
N LYS A 80 -7.63 8.54 -7.61
CA LYS A 80 -8.30 9.61 -6.87
C LYS A 80 -8.35 10.91 -7.67
N GLY A 81 -7.25 11.29 -8.31
CA GLY A 81 -7.17 12.45 -9.18
C GLY A 81 -7.69 12.20 -10.60
N ARG A 82 -8.16 13.26 -11.26
CA ARG A 82 -8.39 13.24 -12.71
C ARG A 82 -7.08 13.10 -13.48
N TYR A 83 -6.03 13.76 -13.00
CA TYR A 83 -4.67 13.62 -13.54
C TYR A 83 -4.11 12.21 -13.31
N ASP A 84 -4.39 11.62 -12.14
CA ASP A 84 -3.91 10.27 -11.81
C ASP A 84 -4.43 9.21 -12.79
N ARG A 85 -5.64 9.37 -13.36
CA ARG A 85 -6.13 8.47 -14.43
C ARG A 85 -5.29 8.54 -15.70
N ILE A 86 -4.83 9.73 -16.07
CA ILE A 86 -4.00 9.91 -17.28
C ILE A 86 -2.62 9.28 -17.04
N THR A 87 -2.03 9.55 -15.87
CA THR A 87 -0.67 9.12 -15.54
C THR A 87 -0.56 7.65 -15.16
N SER A 88 -1.60 7.05 -14.57
CA SER A 88 -1.58 5.64 -14.15
C SER A 88 -2.20 4.67 -15.15
N VAL A 89 -3.16 5.11 -15.97
CA VAL A 89 -3.90 4.23 -16.90
C VAL A 89 -3.53 4.51 -18.34
N ALA A 90 -3.66 5.77 -18.79
CA ALA A 90 -3.53 6.08 -20.21
C ALA A 90 -2.07 6.00 -20.69
N ILE A 91 -1.14 6.70 -20.03
CA ILE A 91 0.28 6.70 -20.41
C ILE A 91 0.89 5.29 -20.27
N PRO A 92 0.77 4.60 -19.12
CA PRO A 92 1.36 3.27 -18.98
C PRO A 92 0.66 2.24 -19.86
N GLY A 93 -0.66 2.35 -20.07
CA GLY A 93 -1.41 1.44 -20.95
C GLY A 93 -1.01 1.56 -22.41
N ALA A 94 -0.92 2.79 -22.93
CA ALA A 94 -0.47 3.02 -24.30
C ALA A 94 0.99 2.57 -24.51
N LEU A 95 1.85 2.83 -23.53
CA LEU A 95 3.25 2.40 -23.56
C LEU A 95 3.35 0.88 -23.55
N ALA A 96 2.64 0.21 -22.64
CA ALA A 96 2.63 -1.24 -22.53
C ALA A 96 2.12 -1.91 -23.82
N ALA A 97 1.03 -1.40 -24.39
CA ALA A 97 0.50 -1.90 -25.65
C ALA A 97 1.52 -1.76 -26.79
N THR A 98 2.18 -0.61 -26.90
CA THR A 98 3.20 -0.36 -27.92
C THR A 98 4.41 -1.28 -27.74
N CYS A 99 4.90 -1.44 -26.51
CA CYS A 99 6.00 -2.36 -26.20
C CYS A 99 5.64 -3.80 -26.57
N LEU A 100 4.46 -4.29 -26.15
CA LEU A 100 4.01 -5.64 -26.47
C LEU A 100 3.86 -5.86 -27.97
N PHE A 101 3.34 -4.86 -28.69
CA PHE A 101 3.25 -4.91 -30.14
C PHE A 101 4.63 -5.04 -30.79
N MET A 102 5.59 -4.21 -30.40
CA MET A 102 6.96 -4.28 -30.93
C MET A 102 7.65 -5.60 -30.61
N ILE A 103 7.49 -6.11 -29.39
CA ILE A 103 8.03 -7.40 -28.97
C ILE A 103 7.41 -8.53 -29.82
N GLY A 104 6.09 -8.56 -29.97
CA GLY A 104 5.40 -9.56 -30.78
C GLY A 104 5.86 -9.55 -32.23
N ARG A 105 5.98 -8.35 -32.83
CA ARG A 105 6.48 -8.18 -34.19
C ARG A 105 7.95 -8.60 -34.32
N GLY A 106 8.78 -8.30 -33.32
CA GLY A 106 10.18 -8.73 -33.26
C GLY A 106 10.32 -10.24 -33.23
N ILE A 107 9.60 -10.91 -32.32
CA ILE A 107 9.59 -12.37 -32.20
C ILE A 107 9.06 -13.01 -33.49
N TYR A 108 7.98 -12.48 -34.07
CA TYR A 108 7.41 -12.99 -35.32
C TYR A 108 8.41 -12.90 -36.49
N ASN A 109 9.07 -11.75 -36.66
CA ASN A 109 10.06 -11.56 -37.70
C ASN A 109 11.24 -12.52 -37.52
N MET A 110 11.74 -12.68 -36.28
CA MET A 110 12.84 -13.61 -35.97
C MET A 110 12.44 -15.07 -36.19
N SER A 111 11.23 -15.49 -35.80
CA SER A 111 10.77 -16.87 -35.93
C SER A 111 10.49 -17.28 -37.38
N HIS A 112 10.10 -16.33 -38.24
CA HIS A 112 9.86 -16.57 -39.66
C HIS A 112 11.08 -16.25 -40.54
N GLY A 113 12.21 -15.83 -39.95
CA GLY A 113 13.42 -15.48 -40.69
C GLY A 113 13.28 -14.26 -41.60
N ILE A 114 12.29 -13.39 -41.32
CA ILE A 114 11.96 -12.19 -42.11
C ILE A 114 12.75 -10.99 -41.56
N GLY A 115 13.27 -10.12 -42.45
CA GLY A 115 13.87 -8.84 -42.06
C GLY A 115 15.39 -8.81 -41.95
N LYS A 116 16.09 -9.80 -42.53
CA LYS A 116 17.52 -9.67 -42.81
C LYS A 116 17.72 -8.61 -43.89
N GLN A 117 18.51 -7.57 -43.59
CA GLN A 117 19.02 -6.68 -44.63
C GLN A 117 20.06 -7.48 -45.44
N ALA A 118 19.95 -7.38 -46.77
CA ALA A 118 20.90 -7.95 -47.72
C ALA A 118 22.22 -7.16 -47.71
#